data_AF-A0A969LXB1-F1
#
_entry.id   AF-A0A969LXB1-F1
#
_cell.length_a   1.000
_cell.length_b   1.000
_cell.length_c   1.000
_cell.angle_alpha   90.00
_cell.angle_beta   90.00
_cell.angle_gamma   90.00
#
_symmetry.space_group_name_H-M   'P 1'
#
loop_
_entity.id
_entity.type
_entity.pdbx_description
1 polymer ?
#
loop_
_entity_poly.entity_id
_entity_poly.type
_entity_poly.pdbx_seq_one_letter_code
_entity_poly.pdbx_strand_id
1 'polypeptide(L)'
;MSMNSEFELSIATDIANDASLDAGLDSAENNFLAEIGQDLPLQEVEVWTEKAEGRQRQITAMIRIPHPAEKIWQILTDYDHLADFIPNLAESRQINHPQGGIRIEQMGAQSFLKFKFCARVVLDMIEQFPSRIDFKMVEGDFKVYTGSWILQPFTLANGAGVELYYTVSILPPRTMPIGLIERRLKHSLTLNLSAIRQRAEILFS
;
A
#
# COMPACT_ATOMS: atom_id res chain seq x y z
N MET A 1 -23.95 1.25 -12.98
CA MET A 1 -23.41 1.79 -14.24
C MET A 1 -22.15 1.01 -14.57
N SER A 2 -22.07 0.53 -15.80
CA SER A 2 -21.09 -0.45 -16.27
C SER A 2 -19.91 0.27 -16.93
N MET A 3 -18.72 0.13 -16.34
CA MET A 3 -17.39 0.43 -16.89
C MET A 3 -16.51 -0.74 -16.44
N ASN A 4 -15.66 -1.41 -17.23
CA ASN A 4 -15.26 -1.21 -18.62
C ASN A 4 -14.89 -2.56 -19.24
N SER A 5 -15.66 -2.99 -20.25
CA SER A 5 -15.32 -4.14 -21.09
C SER A 5 -14.00 -3.95 -21.83
N GLU A 6 -13.61 -2.70 -22.13
CA GLU A 6 -12.36 -2.39 -22.83
C GLU A 6 -11.13 -2.47 -21.92
N PHE A 7 -11.29 -2.19 -20.62
CA PHE A 7 -10.19 -2.25 -19.65
C PHE A 7 -9.83 -3.71 -19.31
N GLU A 8 -10.84 -4.58 -19.16
CA GLU A 8 -10.65 -6.02 -18.96
C GLU A 8 -10.06 -6.69 -20.22
N LEU A 9 -10.44 -6.24 -21.43
CA LEU A 9 -9.87 -6.76 -22.68
C LEU A 9 -8.41 -6.34 -22.88
N SER A 10 -8.02 -5.11 -22.51
CA SER A 10 -6.62 -4.68 -22.60
C SER A 10 -5.72 -5.54 -21.70
N ILE A 11 -6.11 -5.76 -20.45
CA ILE A 11 -5.32 -6.56 -19.51
C ILE A 11 -5.27 -8.04 -19.95
N ALA A 12 -6.38 -8.60 -20.44
CA ALA A 12 -6.44 -10.01 -20.87
C ALA A 12 -5.66 -10.30 -22.16
N THR A 13 -5.67 -9.37 -23.12
CA THR A 13 -5.00 -9.55 -24.42
C THR A 13 -3.47 -9.49 -24.26
N ASP A 14 -2.99 -8.67 -23.33
CA ASP A 14 -1.55 -8.49 -23.11
C ASP A 14 -0.93 -9.67 -22.32
N ILE A 15 -1.71 -10.36 -21.49
CA ILE A 15 -1.23 -11.54 -20.73
C ILE A 15 -1.19 -12.81 -21.59
N ALA A 16 -2.04 -12.91 -22.61
CA ALA A 16 -2.09 -14.09 -23.48
C ALA A 16 -0.88 -14.21 -24.42
N ASN A 17 -0.16 -13.12 -24.69
CA ASN A 17 1.02 -13.10 -25.57
C ASN A 17 2.36 -13.43 -24.86
N ASP A 18 2.35 -13.65 -23.54
CA ASP A 18 3.56 -13.65 -22.71
C ASP A 18 4.05 -15.05 -22.28
N ALA A 19 3.42 -16.13 -22.75
CA ALA A 19 3.71 -17.50 -22.31
C ALA A 19 5.07 -18.07 -22.77
N SER A 20 5.96 -17.26 -23.36
CA SER A 20 7.30 -17.68 -23.84
C SER A 20 8.48 -16.82 -23.34
N LEU A 21 8.24 -15.88 -22.41
CA LEU A 21 9.23 -14.90 -21.94
C LEU A 21 9.84 -15.21 -20.55
N ASP A 22 9.56 -16.39 -20.00
CA ASP A 22 9.96 -16.81 -18.63
C ASP A 22 11.48 -16.73 -18.38
N ALA A 23 12.33 -16.92 -19.40
CA ALA A 23 13.79 -16.88 -19.25
C ALA A 23 14.42 -15.48 -19.48
N GLY A 24 13.70 -14.54 -20.11
CA GLY A 24 14.21 -13.21 -20.43
C GLY A 24 13.90 -12.15 -19.37
N LEU A 25 12.84 -12.37 -18.60
CA LEU A 25 12.36 -11.47 -17.54
C LEU A 25 13.35 -11.38 -16.37
N ASP A 26 14.03 -12.45 -15.98
CA ASP A 26 14.97 -12.41 -14.84
C ASP A 26 16.12 -11.41 -15.01
N SER A 27 16.60 -11.19 -16.24
CA SER A 27 17.74 -10.29 -16.50
C SER A 27 17.32 -8.81 -16.63
N ALA A 28 16.18 -8.55 -17.28
CA ALA A 28 15.62 -7.20 -17.38
C ALA A 28 14.96 -6.75 -16.06
N GLU A 29 14.35 -7.68 -15.30
CA GLU A 29 13.84 -7.42 -13.96
C GLU A 29 14.97 -7.12 -12.99
N ASN A 30 16.11 -7.81 -13.04
CA ASN A 30 17.25 -7.49 -12.17
C ASN A 30 17.89 -6.13 -12.49
N ASN A 31 17.93 -5.73 -13.77
CA ASN A 31 18.39 -4.39 -14.15
C ASN A 31 17.38 -3.29 -13.79
N PHE A 32 16.08 -3.58 -13.86
CA PHE A 32 15.02 -2.66 -13.44
C PHE A 32 14.98 -2.48 -11.91
N LEU A 33 15.26 -3.54 -11.15
CA LEU A 33 15.41 -3.49 -9.70
C LEU A 33 16.65 -2.69 -9.26
N ALA A 34 17.69 -2.63 -10.08
CA ALA A 34 18.89 -1.83 -9.81
C ALA A 34 18.67 -0.32 -10.05
N GLU A 35 17.80 0.07 -11.00
CA GLU A 35 17.49 1.49 -11.27
C GLU A 35 16.51 2.11 -10.25
N ILE A 36 15.72 1.30 -9.54
CA ILE A 36 14.80 1.75 -8.47
C ILE A 36 15.52 1.85 -7.11
N GLY A 37 16.77 1.40 -7.03
CA GLY A 37 17.58 1.30 -5.82
C GLY A 37 18.51 2.48 -5.54
N GLN A 38 18.03 3.73 -5.61
CA GLN A 38 18.76 4.85 -5.00
C GLN A 38 18.16 5.24 -3.65
N ASP A 39 18.85 4.75 -2.61
CA ASP A 39 19.04 5.31 -1.26
C ASP A 39 17.85 5.42 -0.30
N LEU A 40 17.08 4.34 -0.12
CA LEU A 40 16.50 4.05 1.19
C LEU A 40 16.96 2.67 1.66
N PRO A 41 17.73 2.56 2.77
CA PRO A 41 18.00 1.26 3.34
C PRO A 41 16.65 0.63 3.68
N LEU A 42 16.36 -0.52 3.06
CA LEU A 42 15.22 -1.37 3.43
C LEU A 42 15.49 -1.86 4.86
N GLN A 43 15.17 -0.99 5.83
CA GLN A 43 15.11 -1.36 7.24
C GLN A 43 14.16 -2.55 7.37
N GLU A 44 14.38 -3.39 8.37
CA GLU A 44 13.81 -4.74 8.53
C GLU A 44 12.28 -4.70 8.63
N VAL A 45 11.60 -4.52 7.49
CA VAL A 45 10.15 -4.64 7.36
C VAL A 45 9.85 -6.12 7.16
N GLU A 46 9.13 -6.69 8.11
CA GLU A 46 8.64 -8.06 7.99
C GLU A 46 7.36 -8.06 7.16
N VAL A 47 7.26 -8.92 6.15
CA VAL A 47 6.07 -9.00 5.29
C VAL A 47 5.64 -10.45 5.12
N TRP A 48 4.36 -10.72 5.38
CA TRP A 48 3.76 -12.03 5.15
C TRP A 48 2.46 -11.92 4.35
N THR A 49 2.02 -13.05 3.82
CA THR A 49 0.84 -13.15 2.98
C THR A 49 0.01 -14.34 3.39
N GLU A 50 -1.27 -14.09 3.60
CA GLU A 50 -2.28 -15.08 3.92
C GLU A 50 -3.21 -15.22 2.71
N LYS A 51 -3.46 -16.48 2.34
CA LYS A 51 -4.43 -16.82 1.31
C LYS A 51 -5.81 -16.92 1.97
N ALA A 52 -6.72 -16.05 1.56
CA ALA A 52 -8.13 -16.16 1.93
C ALA A 52 -8.91 -16.95 0.87
N GLU A 53 -10.22 -17.05 1.01
CA GLU A 53 -11.07 -17.81 0.08
C GLU A 53 -10.88 -17.35 -1.38
N GLY A 54 -10.70 -18.34 -2.27
CA GLY A 54 -10.51 -18.12 -3.70
C GLY A 54 -9.26 -17.30 -4.04
N ARG A 55 -9.47 -16.14 -4.67
CA ARG A 55 -8.39 -15.27 -5.18
C ARG A 55 -8.05 -14.12 -4.24
N GLN A 56 -8.72 -14.02 -3.09
CA GLN A 56 -8.43 -12.96 -2.12
C GLN A 56 -7.05 -13.16 -1.50
N ARG A 57 -6.33 -12.06 -1.33
CA ARG A 57 -5.03 -12.02 -0.68
C ARG A 57 -5.05 -11.01 0.44
N GLN A 58 -4.56 -11.43 1.59
CA GLN A 58 -4.28 -10.56 2.71
C GLN A 58 -2.77 -10.48 2.87
N ILE A 59 -2.23 -9.27 2.87
CA ILE A 59 -0.80 -9.02 3.00
C ILE A 59 -0.64 -8.10 4.20
N THR A 60 0.24 -8.50 5.11
CA THR A 60 0.55 -7.71 6.29
C THR A 60 2.04 -7.42 6.28
N ALA A 61 2.38 -6.16 6.52
CA ALA A 61 3.73 -5.70 6.74
C ALA A 61 3.86 -5.13 8.15
N MET A 62 5.03 -5.27 8.77
CA MET A 62 5.33 -4.76 10.10
C MET A 62 6.69 -4.07 10.13
N ILE A 63 6.76 -2.92 10.81
CA ILE A 63 8.01 -2.22 11.10
C ILE A 63 8.03 -1.74 12.55
N ARG A 64 9.22 -1.73 13.16
CA ARG A 64 9.45 -1.08 14.45
C ARG A 64 9.89 0.36 14.26
N ILE A 65 9.24 1.28 14.97
CA ILE A 65 9.55 2.71 14.95
C ILE A 65 9.86 3.17 16.37
N PRO A 66 11.04 3.78 16.64
CA PRO A 66 11.45 4.18 17.98
C PRO A 66 10.81 5.51 18.44
N HIS A 67 9.49 5.63 18.27
CA HIS A 67 8.68 6.76 18.73
C HIS A 67 7.36 6.28 19.34
N PRO A 68 6.76 7.04 20.28
CA PRO A 68 5.46 6.74 20.86
C PRO A 68 4.35 6.63 19.81
N ALA A 69 3.32 5.82 20.08
CA ALA A 69 2.20 5.59 19.17
C ALA A 69 1.47 6.90 18.80
N GLU A 70 1.37 7.85 19.72
CA GLU A 70 0.73 9.15 19.50
C GLU A 70 1.45 9.98 18.44
N LYS A 71 2.79 9.87 18.37
CA LYS A 71 3.58 10.56 17.35
C LYS A 71 3.37 9.94 15.97
N ILE A 72 3.32 8.62 15.90
CA ILE A 72 3.08 7.91 14.63
C ILE A 72 1.63 8.11 14.16
N TRP A 73 0.68 8.18 15.09
CA TRP A 73 -0.70 8.51 14.80
C TRP A 73 -0.84 9.84 14.07
N GLN A 74 -0.12 10.88 14.51
CA GLN A 74 -0.13 12.19 13.87
C GLN A 74 0.30 12.12 12.39
N ILE A 75 1.28 11.27 12.07
CA ILE A 75 1.72 11.06 10.69
C ILE A 75 0.65 10.31 9.88
N LEU A 76 0.04 9.26 10.45
CA LEU A 76 -0.92 8.41 9.74
C LEU A 76 -2.27 9.10 9.47
N THR A 77 -2.65 10.04 10.34
CA THR A 77 -3.94 10.77 10.24
C THR A 77 -3.82 12.13 9.58
N ASP A 78 -2.61 12.54 9.19
CA ASP A 78 -2.39 13.70 8.33
C ASP A 78 -2.67 13.36 6.86
N TYR A 79 -3.92 13.00 6.58
CA TYR A 79 -4.35 12.40 5.31
C TYR A 79 -4.02 13.24 4.08
N ASP A 80 -4.08 14.56 4.20
CA ASP A 80 -3.83 15.50 3.10
C ASP A 80 -2.35 15.59 2.72
N HIS A 81 -1.44 15.25 3.64
CA HIS A 81 0.02 15.32 3.41
C HIS A 81 0.66 13.92 3.26
N LEU A 82 -0.13 12.84 3.29
CA LEU A 82 0.41 11.48 3.05
C LEU A 82 1.10 11.37 1.69
N ALA A 83 0.58 12.03 0.65
CA ALA A 83 1.15 12.00 -0.70
C ALA A 83 2.54 12.68 -0.81
N ASP A 84 2.91 13.52 0.16
CA ASP A 84 4.18 14.25 0.14
C ASP A 84 5.39 13.33 0.39
N PHE A 85 5.17 12.21 1.09
CA PHE A 85 6.25 11.31 1.50
C PHE A 85 5.96 9.82 1.28
N ILE A 86 4.70 9.41 1.14
CA ILE A 86 4.37 8.01 0.85
C ILE A 86 4.66 7.72 -0.63
N PRO A 87 5.59 6.81 -0.94
CA PRO A 87 5.90 6.49 -2.33
C PRO A 87 4.69 5.86 -3.01
N ASN A 88 4.53 6.13 -4.31
CA ASN A 88 3.45 5.61 -5.15
C ASN A 88 2.04 6.14 -4.82
N LEU A 89 1.91 7.07 -3.87
CA LEU A 89 0.68 7.81 -3.58
C LEU A 89 0.78 9.19 -4.22
N ALA A 90 0.11 9.39 -5.36
CA ALA A 90 0.17 10.66 -6.08
C ALA A 90 -0.72 11.74 -5.47
N GLU A 91 -1.88 11.35 -4.96
CA GLU A 91 -2.79 12.24 -4.25
C GLU A 91 -3.39 11.52 -3.06
N SER A 92 -3.59 12.25 -1.97
CA SER A 92 -4.35 11.83 -0.81
C SER A 92 -5.04 13.06 -0.26
N ARG A 93 -6.36 13.01 -0.13
CA ARG A 93 -7.16 14.12 0.41
C ARG A 93 -8.34 13.63 1.20
N GLN A 94 -8.67 14.30 2.29
CA GLN A 94 -9.93 14.10 2.98
C GLN A 94 -11.07 14.75 2.19
N ILE A 95 -12.17 14.02 2.02
CA ILE A 95 -13.38 14.49 1.31
C ILE A 95 -14.61 14.38 2.22
N ASN A 96 -15.70 15.01 1.79
CA ASN A 96 -16.96 14.98 2.55
C ASN A 96 -17.52 13.55 2.63
N HIS A 97 -17.79 13.07 3.85
CA HIS A 97 -18.48 11.80 4.07
C HIS A 97 -20.01 12.00 3.99
N PRO A 98 -20.74 11.26 3.13
CA PRO A 98 -22.18 11.47 2.92
C PRO A 98 -23.06 11.29 4.16
N GLN A 99 -22.62 10.49 5.13
CA GLN A 99 -23.36 10.15 6.35
C GLN A 99 -22.62 10.54 7.64
N GLY A 100 -21.59 11.38 7.53
CA GLY A 100 -20.66 11.68 8.64
C GLY A 100 -19.62 10.58 8.88
N GLY A 101 -18.45 10.94 9.38
CA GLY A 101 -17.27 10.06 9.46
C GLY A 101 -16.09 10.61 8.65
N ILE A 102 -15.04 9.81 8.54
CA ILE A 102 -13.80 10.18 7.84
C ILE A 102 -13.80 9.47 6.49
N ARG A 103 -13.75 10.22 5.40
CA ARG A 103 -13.62 9.70 4.05
C ARG A 103 -12.40 10.32 3.38
N ILE A 104 -11.56 9.49 2.79
CA ILE A 104 -10.40 9.96 2.03
C ILE A 104 -10.46 9.45 0.61
N GLU A 105 -9.96 10.27 -0.31
CA GLU A 105 -9.74 9.91 -1.69
C GLU A 105 -8.25 9.86 -1.96
N GLN A 106 -7.80 8.75 -2.52
CA GLN A 106 -6.41 8.51 -2.84
C GLN A 106 -6.25 8.11 -4.29
N MET A 107 -5.19 8.62 -4.91
CA MET A 107 -4.77 8.19 -6.23
C MET A 107 -3.39 7.55 -6.10
N GLY A 108 -3.33 6.24 -6.27
CA GLY A 108 -2.07 5.54 -6.46
C GLY A 108 -1.58 5.79 -7.88
N ALA A 109 -0.35 6.27 -8.04
CA ALA A 109 0.29 6.35 -9.34
C ALA A 109 1.56 5.51 -9.32
N GLN A 110 1.59 4.49 -10.18
CA GLN A 110 2.77 3.68 -10.40
C GLN A 110 3.08 3.62 -11.89
N SER A 111 4.29 4.01 -12.23
CA SER A 111 4.82 3.86 -13.58
C SER A 111 5.45 2.48 -13.70
N PHE A 112 5.09 1.74 -14.75
CA PHE A 112 5.78 0.54 -15.20
C PHE A 112 6.37 0.84 -16.57
N LEU A 113 7.67 0.60 -16.83
CA LEU A 113 8.27 0.67 -18.17
C LEU A 113 7.67 1.79 -19.10
N LYS A 114 6.77 1.44 -20.03
CA LYS A 114 6.06 2.36 -20.97
C LYS A 114 4.61 2.70 -20.58
N PHE A 115 4.10 2.19 -19.46
CA PHE A 115 2.71 2.26 -19.05
C PHE A 115 2.54 2.89 -17.66
N LYS A 116 1.58 3.81 -17.53
CA LYS A 116 1.24 4.45 -16.25
C LYS A 116 0.02 3.75 -15.66
N PHE A 117 0.18 3.06 -14.54
CA PHE A 117 -0.93 2.55 -13.76
C PHE A 117 -1.36 3.62 -12.75
N CYS A 118 -2.52 4.22 -12.98
CA CYS A 118 -3.17 5.10 -12.02
C CYS A 118 -4.40 4.37 -11.49
N ALA A 119 -4.52 4.24 -10.16
CA ALA A 119 -5.68 3.67 -9.51
C ALA A 119 -6.25 4.65 -8.49
N ARG A 120 -7.55 4.87 -8.54
CA ARG A 120 -8.28 5.71 -7.61
C ARG A 120 -9.03 4.84 -6.61
N VAL A 121 -8.96 5.22 -5.35
CA VAL A 121 -9.74 4.63 -4.26
C VAL A 121 -10.33 5.71 -3.37
N VAL A 122 -11.57 5.52 -2.96
CA VAL A 122 -12.25 6.30 -1.93
C VAL A 122 -12.49 5.36 -0.75
N LEU A 123 -11.94 5.74 0.40
CA LEU A 123 -11.90 4.92 1.61
C LEU A 123 -12.71 5.58 2.72
N ASP A 124 -13.54 4.79 3.39
CA ASP A 124 -14.09 5.14 4.71
C ASP A 124 -13.11 4.66 5.78
N MET A 125 -12.78 5.57 6.71
CA MET A 125 -11.83 5.34 7.78
C MET A 125 -12.56 5.25 9.13
N ILE A 126 -12.10 4.35 10.00
CA ILE A 126 -12.54 4.24 11.39
C ILE A 126 -11.31 4.31 12.29
N GLU A 127 -11.23 5.39 13.05
CA GLU A 127 -10.11 5.67 13.94
C GLU A 127 -10.40 5.25 15.39
N GLN A 128 -9.48 4.51 15.98
CA GLN A 128 -9.44 4.15 17.40
C GLN A 128 -8.12 4.63 17.97
N PHE A 129 -8.08 5.90 18.38
CA PHE A 129 -6.84 6.54 18.83
C PHE A 129 -6.24 5.85 20.07
N PRO A 130 -4.90 5.68 20.16
CA PRO A 130 -3.90 5.74 19.07
C PRO A 130 -3.60 4.35 18.48
N SER A 131 -4.44 3.34 18.72
CA SER A 131 -4.08 1.93 18.54
C SER A 131 -4.43 1.37 17.16
N ARG A 132 -5.46 1.89 16.48
CA ARG A 132 -5.96 1.26 15.25
C ARG A 132 -6.65 2.24 14.31
N ILE A 133 -6.43 2.06 13.02
CA ILE A 133 -7.18 2.71 11.95
C ILE A 133 -7.65 1.64 10.97
N ASP A 134 -8.94 1.43 10.86
CA ASP A 134 -9.52 0.55 9.83
C ASP A 134 -9.91 1.36 8.61
N PHE A 135 -9.76 0.79 7.43
CA PHE A 135 -10.24 1.40 6.20
C PHE A 135 -10.94 0.40 5.29
N LYS A 136 -11.94 0.90 4.59
CA LYS A 136 -12.69 0.14 3.59
C LYS A 136 -12.98 0.99 2.38
N MET A 137 -12.63 0.47 1.21
CA MET A 137 -12.99 1.10 -0.05
C MET A 137 -14.50 1.04 -0.28
N VAL A 138 -15.06 2.20 -0.61
CA VAL A 138 -16.47 2.39 -0.96
C VAL A 138 -16.66 2.72 -2.43
N GLU A 139 -15.62 3.23 -3.10
CA GLU A 139 -15.59 3.52 -4.52
C GLU A 139 -14.15 3.41 -5.02
N GLY A 140 -13.93 2.89 -6.23
CA GLY A 140 -12.58 2.79 -6.81
C GLY A 140 -12.42 1.66 -7.81
N ASP A 141 -11.17 1.47 -8.25
CA ASP A 141 -10.82 0.56 -9.35
C ASP A 141 -10.67 -0.91 -8.92
N PHE A 142 -10.71 -1.19 -7.62
CA PHE A 142 -10.59 -2.55 -7.08
C PHE A 142 -11.96 -3.18 -6.79
N LYS A 143 -12.04 -4.51 -6.72
CA LYS A 143 -13.28 -5.20 -6.32
C LYS A 143 -13.47 -5.24 -4.81
N VAL A 144 -12.39 -5.49 -4.09
CA VAL A 144 -12.32 -5.45 -2.64
C VAL A 144 -10.99 -4.83 -2.30
N TYR A 145 -11.02 -3.80 -1.45
CA TYR A 145 -9.83 -3.17 -0.89
C TYR A 145 -10.17 -2.71 0.52
N THR A 146 -9.66 -3.45 1.51
CA THR A 146 -9.89 -3.18 2.93
C THR A 146 -8.59 -3.39 3.68
N GLY A 147 -8.48 -2.84 4.88
CA GLY A 147 -7.30 -3.08 5.68
C GLY A 147 -7.32 -2.35 6.99
N SER A 148 -6.18 -2.40 7.67
CA SER A 148 -6.01 -1.78 8.97
C SER A 148 -4.56 -1.40 9.22
N TRP A 149 -4.38 -0.26 9.88
CA TRP A 149 -3.17 0.11 10.60
C TRP A 149 -3.34 -0.26 12.06
N ILE A 150 -2.37 -0.95 12.66
CA ILE A 150 -2.36 -1.27 14.09
C ILE A 150 -1.05 -0.78 14.68
N LEU A 151 -1.15 0.00 15.75
CA LEU A 151 -0.04 0.57 16.50
C LEU A 151 0.04 -0.17 17.83
N GLN A 152 1.04 -1.06 17.97
CA GLN A 152 1.29 -1.80 19.20
C GLN A 152 2.49 -1.19 19.95
N PRO A 153 2.27 -0.49 21.07
CA PRO A 153 3.36 0.13 21.82
C PRO A 153 4.31 -0.92 22.43
N PHE A 154 5.60 -0.58 22.48
CA PHE A 154 6.60 -1.36 23.21
C PHE A 154 7.60 -0.45 23.92
N THR A 155 8.23 -0.97 24.98
CA THR A 155 9.19 -0.22 25.80
C THR A 155 10.60 -0.32 25.20
N LEU A 156 11.28 0.81 25.09
CA LEU A 156 12.70 0.91 24.75
C LEU A 156 13.50 1.31 26.00
N ALA A 157 14.80 0.99 26.02
CA ALA A 157 15.69 1.40 27.12
C ALA A 157 15.66 2.92 27.37
N ASN A 158 15.49 3.71 26.31
CA ASN A 158 15.54 5.18 26.35
C ASN A 158 14.20 5.84 25.97
N GLY A 159 13.07 5.13 26.03
CA GLY A 159 11.77 5.70 25.67
C GLY A 159 10.70 4.68 25.32
N ALA A 160 9.81 5.05 24.41
CA ALA A 160 8.77 4.18 23.88
C ALA A 160 8.90 4.06 22.36
N GLY A 161 8.56 2.88 21.85
CA GLY A 161 8.45 2.60 20.42
C GLY A 161 7.08 2.02 20.09
N VAL A 162 6.85 1.81 18.80
CA VAL A 162 5.65 1.16 18.29
C VAL A 162 6.01 0.13 17.22
N GLU A 163 5.39 -1.05 17.30
CA GLU A 163 5.29 -1.98 16.18
C GLU A 163 4.08 -1.55 15.34
N LEU A 164 4.36 -1.02 14.16
CA LEU A 164 3.36 -0.57 13.21
C LEU A 164 3.06 -1.71 12.23
N TYR A 165 1.84 -2.21 12.27
CA TYR A 165 1.33 -3.20 11.34
C TYR A 165 0.45 -2.52 10.30
N TYR A 166 0.66 -2.88 9.03
CA TYR A 166 -0.18 -2.47 7.92
C TYR A 166 -0.69 -3.68 7.17
N THR A 167 -1.98 -3.96 7.31
CA THR A 167 -2.67 -5.08 6.66
C THR A 167 -3.53 -4.58 5.52
N VAL A 168 -3.40 -5.20 4.35
CA VAL A 168 -4.24 -4.94 3.17
C VAL A 168 -4.84 -6.26 2.68
N SER A 169 -6.16 -6.28 2.57
CA SER A 169 -6.95 -7.35 1.96
C SER A 169 -7.48 -6.87 0.61
N ILE A 170 -7.12 -7.61 -0.44
CA ILE A 170 -7.49 -7.30 -1.82
C ILE A 170 -8.11 -8.50 -2.53
N LEU A 171 -9.09 -8.24 -3.39
CA LEU A 171 -9.54 -9.18 -4.40
C LEU A 171 -9.07 -8.68 -5.79
N PRO A 172 -8.00 -9.26 -6.36
CA PRO A 172 -7.52 -8.85 -7.66
C PRO A 172 -8.53 -9.16 -8.77
N PRO A 173 -8.58 -8.34 -9.84
CA PRO A 173 -9.33 -8.66 -11.05
C PRO A 173 -8.94 -10.04 -11.59
N ARG A 174 -9.88 -10.71 -12.28
CA ARG A 174 -9.63 -12.06 -12.82
C ARG A 174 -8.52 -12.06 -13.87
N THR A 175 -8.39 -10.94 -14.58
CA THR A 175 -7.39 -10.67 -15.59
C THR A 175 -5.98 -10.59 -15.03
N MET A 176 -5.77 -10.23 -13.75
CA MET A 176 -4.42 -10.04 -13.21
C MET A 176 -3.82 -11.33 -12.63
N PRO A 177 -2.55 -11.69 -12.88
CA PRO A 177 -1.89 -12.83 -12.25
C PRO A 177 -1.71 -12.60 -10.74
N ILE A 178 -2.03 -13.60 -9.91
CA ILE A 178 -2.01 -13.43 -8.45
C ILE A 178 -0.59 -13.23 -7.89
N GLY A 179 0.41 -13.90 -8.47
CA GLY A 179 1.81 -13.73 -8.02
C GLY A 179 2.33 -12.31 -8.22
N LEU A 180 1.91 -11.65 -9.32
CA LEU A 180 2.32 -10.28 -9.65
C LEU A 180 1.75 -9.28 -8.64
N ILE A 181 0.46 -9.39 -8.30
CA ILE A 181 -0.17 -8.50 -7.30
C ILE A 181 0.42 -8.71 -5.90
N GLU A 182 0.73 -9.95 -5.51
CA GLU A 182 1.38 -10.25 -4.23
C GLU A 182 2.75 -9.58 -4.13
N ARG A 183 3.64 -9.78 -5.12
CA ARG A 183 5.00 -9.18 -5.13
C ARG A 183 4.92 -7.65 -5.08
N ARG A 184 4.02 -7.06 -5.86
CA ARG A 184 3.82 -5.60 -5.93
C ARG A 184 3.31 -5.02 -4.61
N LEU A 185 2.30 -5.64 -4.01
CA LEU A 185 1.77 -5.18 -2.74
C LEU A 185 2.80 -5.31 -1.64
N LYS A 186 3.51 -6.45 -1.53
CA LYS A 186 4.60 -6.61 -0.56
C LYS A 186 5.60 -5.46 -0.65
N HIS A 187 6.10 -5.18 -1.85
CA HIS A 187 7.03 -4.09 -2.08
C HIS A 187 6.44 -2.72 -1.73
N SER A 188 5.19 -2.45 -2.12
CA SER A 188 4.52 -1.18 -1.80
C SER A 188 4.33 -1.00 -0.29
N LEU A 189 3.92 -2.03 0.46
CA LEU A 189 3.77 -1.93 1.91
C LEU A 189 5.12 -1.70 2.59
N THR A 190 6.18 -2.38 2.13
CA THR A 190 7.54 -2.14 2.62
C THR A 190 7.96 -0.69 2.43
N LEU A 191 7.82 -0.16 1.22
CA LEU A 191 8.18 1.23 0.95
C LEU A 191 7.35 2.22 1.78
N ASN A 192 6.04 2.00 1.90
CA ASN A 192 5.17 2.87 2.71
C ASN A 192 5.60 2.89 4.18
N LEU A 193 5.87 1.71 4.77
CA LEU A 193 6.30 1.60 6.17
C LEU A 193 7.67 2.23 6.40
N SER A 194 8.63 2.03 5.49
CA SER A 194 9.94 2.69 5.56
C SER A 194 9.81 4.21 5.48
N ALA A 195 8.96 4.74 4.60
CA ALA A 195 8.71 6.17 4.47
C ALA A 195 8.08 6.77 5.74
N ILE A 196 7.12 6.07 6.36
CA ILE A 196 6.51 6.51 7.64
C ILE A 196 7.56 6.57 8.75
N ARG A 197 8.42 5.56 8.86
CA ARG A 197 9.50 5.57 9.85
C ARG A 197 10.48 6.71 9.62
N GLN A 198 10.94 6.90 8.39
CA GLN A 198 11.85 8.00 8.04
C GLN A 198 11.22 9.36 8.34
N ARG A 199 9.93 9.53 8.02
CA ARG A 199 9.19 10.75 8.33
C ARG A 199 9.15 11.02 9.84
N ALA A 200 8.96 9.98 10.66
CA ALA A 200 9.00 10.09 12.12
C ALA A 200 10.39 10.51 12.63
N GLU A 201 11.46 9.91 12.10
CA GLU A 201 12.84 10.27 12.45
C GLU A 201 13.15 11.75 12.11
N ILE A 202 12.63 12.25 10.99
CA ILE A 202 12.80 13.67 10.60
C ILE A 202 12.00 14.62 11.50
N LEU A 203 10.76 14.28 11.84
CA LEU A 203 9.87 15.17 12.60
C LEU A 203 10.14 15.19 14.10
N PHE A 204 10.70 14.11 14.64
CA PHE A 204 10.74 13.86 16.09
C PHE A 204 12.13 13.50 16.62
N SER A 205 13.18 13.84 15.87
CA SER A 205 14.59 13.72 16.28
C SER A 205 14.99 14.69 17.39
#